data_AF-A0A137S392-F1
#
_entry.id   AF-A0A137S392-F1
#
_cell.length_a   1.000
_cell.length_b   1.000
_cell.length_c   1.000
_cell.angle_alpha   90.00
_cell.angle_beta   90.00
_cell.angle_gamma   90.00
#
_symmetry.space_group_name_H-M   'P 1'
#
loop_
_entity.id
_entity.type
_entity.pdbx_description
1 polymer ?
#
loop_
_entity_poly.entity_id
_entity_poly.type
_entity_poly.pdbx_seq_one_letter_code
_entity_poly.pdbx_strand_id
1 'polypeptide(L)'
;MGGSLAPVRVAGFTWNGWQPSAVYALYSGLREIGVDRSHIHYEFFGAGDLGESEEITPTVVLPDRANIRFARSGVQAEWTHQSGTLLETAEAAGLKPNYNCRSGKCGACATRLVSGAVHYQRSPVIMPGKGEVLTCCAVPMSEDVQIDI
;
A
#
# COMPACT_ATOMS: atom_id res chain seq x y z
N MET A 1 -26.59 36.35 -7.29
CA MET A 1 -25.39 37.22 -7.15
C MET A 1 -25.23 37.50 -5.67
N GLY A 2 -24.12 37.06 -5.05
CA GLY A 2 -23.88 37.24 -3.62
C GLY A 2 -23.65 35.91 -2.91
N GLY A 3 -22.42 35.70 -2.44
CA GLY A 3 -22.01 34.53 -1.67
C GLY A 3 -20.53 34.67 -1.33
N SER A 4 -20.28 35.12 -0.11
CA SER A 4 -18.99 35.46 0.49
C SER A 4 -17.92 34.37 0.38
N LEU A 5 -16.69 34.75 0.05
CA LEU A 5 -15.52 33.87 0.05
C LEU A 5 -14.88 33.84 1.44
N ALA A 6 -14.57 32.64 1.94
CA ALA A 6 -13.72 32.43 3.11
C ALA A 6 -12.28 32.03 2.67
N PRO A 7 -11.21 32.47 3.37
CA PRO A 7 -9.83 32.29 2.92
C PRO A 7 -9.19 31.00 3.45
N VAL A 8 -8.21 30.44 2.72
CA VAL A 8 -7.32 29.37 3.22
C VAL A 8 -5.89 29.62 2.72
N ARG A 9 -4.91 29.23 3.56
CA ARG A 9 -3.48 29.60 3.53
C ARG A 9 -2.57 28.35 3.60
N VAL A 10 -1.54 28.26 2.74
CA VAL A 10 -0.36 27.35 2.76
C VAL A 10 0.96 28.07 2.44
N ALA A 11 1.68 28.69 3.39
CA ALA A 11 1.10 29.60 4.40
C ALA A 11 0.17 30.68 3.76
N GLY A 12 -0.08 30.60 2.46
CA GLY A 12 -0.99 31.39 1.65
C GLY A 12 -1.76 30.68 0.51
N PHE A 13 -1.56 29.41 0.14
CA PHE A 13 -2.16 28.86 -1.09
C PHE A 13 -3.27 27.80 -0.92
N THR A 14 -4.44 28.07 -1.48
CA THR A 14 -5.46 27.08 -1.85
C THR A 14 -5.43 26.76 -3.32
N TRP A 15 -5.63 25.49 -3.66
CA TRP A 15 -5.83 25.12 -5.04
C TRP A 15 -6.85 24.00 -5.22
N ASN A 16 -7.76 24.22 -6.17
CA ASN A 16 -8.85 23.32 -6.49
C ASN A 16 -8.47 22.55 -7.77
N GLY A 17 -8.14 21.26 -7.63
CA GLY A 17 -7.91 20.33 -8.73
C GLY A 17 -6.44 19.96 -8.95
N TRP A 18 -5.96 18.90 -8.29
CA TRP A 18 -4.61 18.37 -8.47
C TRP A 18 -4.55 17.38 -9.64
N GLN A 19 -3.92 17.82 -10.72
CA GLN A 19 -3.32 16.94 -11.71
C GLN A 19 -1.91 16.56 -11.22
N PRO A 20 -1.45 15.29 -11.38
CA PRO A 20 -0.13 14.82 -10.93
C PRO A 20 1.08 15.68 -11.36
N SER A 21 0.90 16.51 -12.41
CA SER A 21 1.92 17.40 -12.97
C SER A 21 2.44 18.49 -12.02
N ALA A 22 1.63 18.95 -11.07
CA ALA A 22 2.06 20.02 -10.15
C ALA A 22 3.09 19.55 -9.12
N VAL A 23 2.88 18.35 -8.56
CA VAL A 23 3.85 17.70 -7.65
C VAL A 23 5.13 17.43 -8.41
N TYR A 24 5.01 16.94 -9.65
CA TYR A 24 6.14 16.66 -10.50
C TYR A 24 6.96 17.91 -10.79
N ALA A 25 6.33 19.04 -11.15
CA ALA A 25 7.03 20.29 -11.42
C ALA A 25 7.77 20.85 -10.19
N LEU A 26 7.19 20.72 -9.00
CA LEU A 26 7.84 21.11 -7.74
C LEU A 26 9.00 20.18 -7.41
N TYR A 27 8.80 18.87 -7.55
CA TYR A 27 9.84 17.86 -7.33
C TYR A 27 11.03 18.07 -8.26
N SER A 28 10.78 18.20 -9.57
CA SER A 28 11.83 18.42 -10.57
C SER A 28 12.58 19.72 -10.31
N GLY A 29 11.86 20.81 -9.97
CA GLY A 29 12.49 22.09 -9.62
C GLY A 29 13.39 22.00 -8.39
N LEU A 30 12.99 21.27 -7.34
CA LEU A 30 13.82 21.04 -6.14
C LEU A 30 15.07 20.21 -6.46
N ARG A 31 14.94 19.21 -7.34
CA ARG A 31 16.06 18.39 -7.79
C ARG A 31 17.06 19.20 -8.63
N GLU A 32 16.58 20.09 -9.49
CA GLU A 32 17.43 20.96 -10.33
C GLU A 32 18.28 21.94 -9.52
N ILE A 33 17.77 22.42 -8.38
CA ILE A 33 18.52 23.30 -7.47
C ILE A 33 19.42 22.51 -6.48
N GLY A 34 19.55 21.20 -6.67
CA GLY A 34 20.50 20.35 -5.93
C GLY A 34 20.00 19.87 -4.58
N VAL A 35 18.70 19.95 -4.28
CA VAL A 35 18.14 19.33 -3.07
C VAL A 35 18.20 17.82 -3.25
N ASP A 36 18.89 17.15 -2.32
CA ASP A 36 18.98 15.71 -2.34
C ASP A 36 17.59 15.07 -2.13
N ARG A 37 17.34 13.95 -2.82
CA ARG A 37 16.05 13.26 -2.80
C ARG A 37 15.63 12.88 -1.37
N SER A 38 16.57 12.52 -0.49
CA SER A 38 16.26 12.13 0.88
C SER A 38 15.64 13.26 1.72
N HIS A 39 15.72 14.51 1.23
CA HIS A 39 15.17 15.69 1.88
C HIS A 39 13.83 16.14 1.26
N ILE A 40 13.34 15.46 0.22
CA ILE A 40 12.09 15.83 -0.47
C ILE A 40 11.02 14.80 -0.14
N HIS A 41 10.04 15.22 0.68
CA HIS A 41 8.88 14.41 1.01
C HIS A 41 7.66 14.89 0.20
N TYR A 42 6.96 13.97 -0.45
CA TYR A 42 5.73 14.26 -1.19
C TYR A 42 4.70 13.15 -0.98
N GLU A 43 3.42 13.50 -1.06
CA GLU A 43 2.31 12.56 -1.01
C GLU A 43 1.32 12.87 -2.13
N PHE A 44 0.85 11.84 -2.83
CA PHE A 44 -0.26 11.95 -3.77
C PHE A 44 -1.57 11.56 -3.09
N PHE A 45 -2.55 12.46 -3.14
CA PHE A 45 -3.93 12.16 -2.78
C PHE A 45 -4.66 11.62 -4.02
N GLY A 46 -4.47 10.34 -4.31
CA GLY A 46 -5.04 9.65 -5.47
C GLY A 46 -4.07 8.68 -6.12
N ALA A 47 -4.45 8.12 -7.27
CA ALA A 47 -3.55 7.30 -8.08
C ALA A 47 -2.53 8.22 -8.81
N GLY A 48 -1.42 8.53 -8.15
CA GLY A 48 -0.32 9.32 -8.70
C GLY A 48 1.03 8.77 -8.23
N ASP A 49 2.01 8.83 -9.12
CA ASP A 49 3.40 8.47 -8.87
C ASP A 49 4.33 9.45 -9.64
N LEU A 50 5.54 9.70 -9.14
CA LEU A 50 6.51 10.57 -9.82
C LEU A 50 7.30 9.84 -10.93
N GLY A 51 7.06 8.54 -11.13
CA GLY A 51 7.63 7.79 -12.25
C GLY A 51 9.14 7.57 -12.14
N GLU A 52 9.72 7.63 -10.94
CA GLU A 52 11.12 7.23 -10.75
C GLU A 52 11.21 5.71 -10.69
N SER A 53 12.11 5.15 -11.51
CA SER A 53 12.32 3.70 -11.64
C SER A 53 12.46 3.07 -10.27
N GLU A 54 11.52 2.19 -9.95
CA GLU A 54 11.68 1.27 -8.84
C GLU A 54 12.99 0.52 -9.04
N GLU A 55 13.85 0.55 -8.03
CA GLU A 55 15.06 -0.29 -8.01
C GLU A 55 14.64 -1.71 -8.36
N ILE A 56 15.29 -2.27 -9.38
CA ILE A 56 14.98 -3.58 -9.95
C ILE A 56 15.10 -4.60 -8.83
N THR A 57 13.97 -4.94 -8.23
CA THR A 57 13.90 -5.99 -7.21
C THR A 57 14.11 -7.31 -7.94
N PRO A 58 14.90 -8.26 -7.40
CA PRO A 58 15.03 -9.59 -7.99
C PRO A 58 13.64 -10.16 -8.27
N THR A 59 13.44 -10.72 -9.47
CA THR A 59 12.17 -11.31 -9.88
C THR A 59 11.80 -12.42 -8.91
N VAL A 60 10.93 -12.11 -7.95
CA VAL A 60 10.35 -13.10 -7.05
C VAL A 60 9.35 -13.91 -7.87
N VAL A 61 9.60 -15.21 -8.03
CA VAL A 61 8.64 -16.12 -8.64
C VAL A 61 7.57 -16.41 -7.58
N LEU A 62 6.36 -15.89 -7.81
CA LEU A 62 5.19 -16.18 -6.98
C LEU A 62 4.53 -17.47 -7.46
N PRO A 63 3.86 -18.23 -6.57
CA PRO A 63 3.10 -19.41 -6.97
C PRO A 63 1.86 -19.01 -7.78
N ASP A 64 1.43 -19.85 -8.73
CA ASP A 64 0.19 -19.61 -9.51
C ASP A 64 -1.07 -19.67 -8.61
N ARG A 65 -0.99 -20.49 -7.56
CA ARG A 65 -2.05 -20.70 -6.56
C ARG A 65 -1.46 -20.95 -5.18
N ALA A 66 -2.17 -20.59 -4.13
CA ALA A 66 -1.78 -20.88 -2.75
C ALA A 66 -3.00 -21.19 -1.87
N ASN A 67 -2.81 -22.01 -0.84
CA ASN A 67 -3.79 -22.23 0.21
C ASN A 67 -3.56 -21.22 1.36
N ILE A 68 -4.57 -20.41 1.64
CA ILE A 68 -4.53 -19.41 2.71
C ILE A 68 -5.37 -19.90 3.88
N ARG A 69 -4.74 -20.05 5.04
CA ARG A 69 -5.39 -20.50 6.28
C ARG A 69 -5.49 -19.35 7.27
N PHE A 70 -6.70 -19.12 7.77
CA PHE A 70 -6.99 -18.09 8.75
C PHE A 70 -7.10 -18.71 10.14
N ALA A 71 -6.07 -18.56 10.97
CA ALA A 71 -5.84 -19.38 12.14
C ALA A 71 -6.93 -19.24 13.23
N ARG A 72 -7.52 -18.06 13.42
CA ARG A 72 -8.52 -17.84 14.49
C ARG A 72 -9.91 -18.21 14.04
N SER A 73 -10.24 -17.92 12.79
CA SER A 73 -11.54 -18.28 12.21
C SER A 73 -11.63 -19.76 11.82
N GLY A 74 -10.49 -20.44 11.58
CA GLY A 74 -10.43 -21.81 11.08
C GLY A 74 -10.81 -21.95 9.60
N VAL A 75 -11.05 -20.82 8.91
CA VAL A 75 -11.42 -20.78 7.49
C VAL A 75 -10.19 -20.99 6.62
N GLN A 76 -10.38 -21.60 5.46
CA GLN A 76 -9.37 -21.74 4.42
C GLN A 76 -9.91 -21.23 3.10
N ALA A 77 -9.05 -20.60 2.31
CA ALA A 77 -9.39 -20.09 0.99
C ALA A 77 -8.28 -20.38 -0.01
N GLU A 78 -8.68 -20.67 -1.24
CA GLU A 78 -7.75 -20.75 -2.36
C GLU A 78 -7.44 -19.34 -2.87
N TRP A 79 -6.16 -19.05 -3.02
CA TRP A 79 -5.65 -17.83 -3.61
C TRP A 79 -5.14 -18.12 -5.01
N THR A 80 -5.44 -17.21 -5.95
CA THR A 80 -4.83 -17.12 -7.27
C THR A 80 -4.41 -15.67 -7.51
N HIS A 81 -3.67 -15.39 -8.57
CA HIS A 81 -3.34 -14.01 -8.96
C HIS A 81 -4.58 -13.10 -9.12
N GLN A 82 -5.76 -13.65 -9.42
CA GLN A 82 -7.01 -12.89 -9.54
C GLN A 82 -7.65 -12.56 -8.18
N SER A 83 -7.28 -13.27 -7.12
CA SER A 83 -7.76 -13.03 -5.75
C SER A 83 -7.17 -11.75 -5.15
N GLY A 84 -6.10 -11.21 -5.73
CA GLY A 84 -5.44 -10.00 -5.28
C GLY A 84 -4.63 -10.21 -3.99
N THR A 85 -4.90 -9.41 -2.98
CA THR A 85 -4.17 -9.40 -1.71
C THR A 85 -4.71 -10.41 -0.70
N LEU A 86 -3.94 -10.68 0.36
CA LEU A 86 -4.40 -11.50 1.49
C LEU A 86 -5.64 -10.91 2.17
N LEU A 87 -5.78 -9.58 2.17
CA LEU A 87 -6.98 -8.90 2.68
C LEU A 87 -8.20 -9.24 1.84
N GLU A 88 -8.11 -9.08 0.52
CA GLU A 88 -9.22 -9.35 -0.41
C GLU A 88 -9.64 -10.82 -0.37
N THR A 89 -8.68 -11.72 -0.22
CA THR A 89 -8.94 -13.16 -0.08
C THR A 89 -9.68 -13.47 1.23
N ALA A 90 -9.33 -12.80 2.32
CA ALA A 90 -10.05 -12.93 3.59
C ALA A 90 -11.49 -12.38 3.50
N GLU A 91 -11.67 -11.21 2.86
CA GLU A 91 -12.98 -10.61 2.64
C GLU A 91 -13.87 -11.49 1.76
N ALA A 92 -13.32 -12.06 0.68
CA ALA A 92 -14.02 -13.00 -0.20
C ALA A 92 -14.42 -14.30 0.53
N ALA A 93 -13.63 -14.72 1.52
CA ALA A 93 -13.96 -15.84 2.40
C ALA A 93 -14.99 -15.49 3.50
N GLY A 94 -15.52 -14.26 3.50
CA GLY A 94 -16.55 -13.79 4.45
C GLY A 94 -16.00 -13.31 5.79
N LEU A 95 -14.68 -13.15 5.92
CA LEU A 95 -14.05 -12.65 7.14
C LEU A 95 -14.08 -11.11 7.20
N LYS A 96 -13.91 -10.56 8.41
CA LYS A 96 -13.84 -9.12 8.68
C LYS A 96 -12.50 -8.74 9.30
N PRO A 97 -11.38 -8.85 8.57
CA PRO A 97 -10.07 -8.43 9.04
C PRO A 97 -10.02 -6.93 9.31
N ASN A 98 -9.15 -6.50 10.22
CA ASN A 98 -8.90 -5.08 10.46
C ASN A 98 -8.18 -4.45 9.26
N TYR A 99 -8.66 -3.30 8.79
CA TYR A 99 -7.98 -2.49 7.77
C TYR A 99 -8.40 -1.02 7.87
N ASN A 100 -7.67 -0.14 7.17
CA ASN A 100 -8.08 1.26 7.01
C ASN A 100 -7.68 1.80 5.61
N CYS A 101 -6.39 1.99 5.32
CA CYS A 101 -5.94 2.67 4.10
C CYS A 101 -5.83 1.81 2.82
N ARG A 102 -5.86 0.47 2.94
CA ARG A 102 -5.68 -0.50 1.84
C ARG A 102 -4.44 -0.32 0.94
N SER A 103 -3.42 0.40 1.41
CA SER A 103 -2.27 0.79 0.58
C SER A 103 -0.92 0.67 1.32
N GLY A 104 -0.89 -0.06 2.44
CA GLY A 104 0.34 -0.22 3.23
C GLY A 104 0.84 1.05 3.92
N LYS A 105 0.00 2.08 4.04
CA LYS A 105 0.37 3.39 4.62
C LYS A 105 0.11 3.55 6.11
N CYS A 106 -0.90 2.87 6.66
CA CYS A 106 -1.36 3.11 8.04
C CYS A 106 -1.04 1.98 9.04
N GLY A 107 -0.61 0.80 8.59
CA GLY A 107 -0.33 -0.35 9.46
C GLY A 107 -1.55 -1.03 10.11
N ALA A 108 -2.77 -0.48 10.01
CA ALA A 108 -3.96 -1.04 10.66
C ALA A 108 -4.34 -2.47 10.23
N CYS A 109 -3.82 -2.95 9.10
CA CYS A 109 -4.02 -4.31 8.60
C CYS A 109 -2.90 -5.28 9.00
N ALA A 110 -2.04 -4.90 9.97
CA ALA A 110 -1.03 -5.80 10.50
C ALA A 110 -1.70 -6.99 11.21
N THR A 111 -1.26 -8.19 10.85
CA THR A 111 -1.61 -9.43 11.56
C THR A 111 -0.40 -10.33 11.65
N ARG A 112 -0.41 -11.27 12.59
CA ARG A 112 0.68 -12.23 12.74
C ARG A 112 0.70 -13.22 11.57
N LEU A 113 1.88 -13.41 10.98
CA LEU A 113 2.17 -14.49 10.05
C LEU A 113 2.56 -15.73 10.85
N VAL A 114 1.70 -16.75 10.82
CA VAL A 114 1.90 -17.99 11.59
C VAL A 114 2.87 -18.92 10.85
N SER A 115 2.71 -19.05 9.53
CA SER A 115 3.60 -19.84 8.68
C SER A 115 3.54 -19.37 7.22
N GLY A 116 4.55 -19.78 6.44
CA GLY A 116 4.68 -19.42 5.04
C GLY A 116 5.48 -18.13 4.83
N ALA A 117 5.48 -17.67 3.58
CA ALA A 117 6.14 -16.43 3.17
C ALA A 117 5.16 -15.58 2.36
N VAL A 118 5.37 -14.27 2.41
CA VAL A 118 4.56 -13.28 1.70
C VAL A 118 5.48 -12.33 0.95
N HIS A 119 4.96 -11.76 -0.13
CA HIS A 119 5.63 -10.78 -0.95
C HIS A 119 4.81 -9.50 -1.02
N TYR A 120 5.49 -8.36 -1.18
CA TYR A 120 4.90 -7.06 -1.39
C TYR A 120 5.21 -6.61 -2.81
N GLN A 121 4.20 -6.51 -3.66
CA GLN A 121 4.39 -6.03 -5.04
C GLN A 121 4.90 -4.59 -5.09
N ARG A 122 4.48 -3.78 -4.10
CA ARG A 122 5.01 -2.45 -3.82
C ARG A 122 5.38 -2.40 -2.34
N SER A 123 6.58 -1.92 -2.04
CA SER A 123 7.05 -1.77 -0.67
C SER A 123 6.08 -0.90 0.14
N PRO A 124 5.59 -1.39 1.30
CA PRO A 124 4.73 -0.60 2.15
C PRO A 124 5.51 0.57 2.77
N VAL A 125 4.80 1.66 3.08
CA VAL A 125 5.41 2.84 3.72
C VAL A 125 5.79 2.54 5.17
N ILE A 126 4.97 1.73 5.84
CA ILE A 126 5.23 1.24 7.20
C ILE A 126 5.57 -0.24 7.10
N MET A 127 6.74 -0.63 7.60
CA MET A 127 7.08 -2.03 7.73
C MET A 127 6.36 -2.65 8.93
N PRO A 128 5.76 -3.85 8.79
CA PRO A 128 5.12 -4.53 9.91
C PRO A 128 6.16 -4.95 10.97
N GLY A 129 5.70 -5.24 12.18
CA GLY A 129 6.54 -5.79 13.23
C GLY A 129 7.12 -7.16 12.87
N LYS A 130 8.10 -7.62 13.66
CA LYS A 130 8.70 -8.94 13.45
C LYS A 130 7.65 -10.03 13.59
N GLY A 131 7.48 -10.84 12.53
CA GLY A 131 6.48 -11.91 12.49
C GLY A 131 5.07 -11.42 12.16
N GLU A 132 4.92 -10.16 11.74
CA GLU A 132 3.66 -9.61 11.26
C GLU A 132 3.71 -9.35 9.75
N VAL A 133 2.53 -9.24 9.15
CA VAL A 133 2.30 -8.94 7.74
C VAL A 133 1.18 -7.93 7.60
N LEU A 134 1.37 -6.96 6.70
CA LEU A 134 0.30 -6.09 6.22
C LEU A 134 -0.56 -6.78 5.15
N THR A 135 -1.73 -7.29 5.52
CA THR A 135 -2.57 -8.08 4.60
C THR A 135 -3.10 -7.31 3.40
N CYS A 136 -3.22 -5.98 3.50
CA CYS A 136 -3.79 -5.15 2.44
C CYS A 136 -2.91 -4.91 1.20
N CYS A 137 -1.63 -5.32 1.27
CA CYS A 137 -0.69 -5.19 0.15
C CYS A 137 0.21 -6.43 0.01
N ALA A 138 0.03 -7.44 0.86
CA ALA A 138 0.75 -8.69 0.79
C ALA A 138 0.05 -9.69 -0.14
N VAL A 139 0.85 -10.44 -0.88
CA VAL A 139 0.46 -11.62 -1.67
C VAL A 139 1.25 -12.83 -1.16
N PRO A 140 0.73 -14.06 -1.30
CA PRO A 140 1.47 -15.26 -0.89
C PRO A 140 2.71 -15.45 -1.76
N MET A 141 3.83 -15.81 -1.12
CA MET A 141 5.07 -16.21 -1.77
C MET A 141 5.29 -17.73 -1.69
N SER A 142 4.61 -18.41 -0.75
CA SER A 142 4.59 -19.87 -0.62
C SER A 142 3.22 -20.44 -1.01
N GLU A 143 3.19 -21.72 -1.42
CA GLU A 143 1.95 -22.44 -1.78
C GLU A 143 1.00 -22.65 -0.58
N ASP A 144 1.50 -22.52 0.65
CA ASP A 144 0.71 -22.56 1.88
C ASP A 144 1.13 -21.38 2.77
N VAL A 145 0.16 -20.57 3.20
CA VAL A 145 0.36 -19.40 4.06
C VAL A 145 -0.71 -19.42 5.14
N GLN A 146 -0.30 -19.21 6.39
CA GLN A 146 -1.22 -19.12 7.53
C GLN A 146 -1.06 -17.77 8.24
N ILE A 147 -2.18 -17.07 8.42
CA ILE A 147 -2.24 -15.77 9.09
C ILE A 147 -3.28 -15.76 10.20
N ASP A 148 -3.05 -14.95 11.22
CA ASP A 148 -3.82 -14.93 12.47
C ASP A 148 -5.09 -14.08 12.36
N ILE A 149 -5.98 -14.44 11.42
CA ILE A 149 -7.28 -13.79 11.21
C ILE A 149 -8.41 -14.64 11.77
#